data_AF-A0A969CAB6-F1
#
_entry.id   AF-A0A969CAB6-F1
#
_cell.length_a   1.000
_cell.length_b   1.000
_cell.length_c   1.000
_cell.angle_alpha   90.00
_cell.angle_beta   90.00
_cell.angle_gamma   90.00
#
_symmetry.space_group_name_H-M   'P 1'
#
loop_
_entity.id
_entity.type
_entity.pdbx_description
1 polymer ?
#
loop_
_entity_poly.entity_id
_entity_poly.type
_entity_poly.pdbx_seq_one_letter_code
_entity_poly.pdbx_strand_id
1 'polypeptide(L)'
;MKSIPKNPASSRSANVLLECAPLAERGIESIELFTVPTAKNRPNLPKKQGKHIAFIDSRVENWQQLASGIKPGTEAFLLNPTTDGIAQITKTLALRGGFDSIQIVAHGEPGSLQLGAVKLNSNSIENCSSQLQQWQNL
;
A
#
# COMPACT_ATOMS: atom_id res chain seq x y z
N MET A 1 71.54 23.13 1.77
CA MET A 1 70.61 23.02 0.62
C MET A 1 69.38 22.21 1.01
N LYS A 2 68.18 22.82 0.98
CA LYS A 2 66.85 22.19 0.82
C LYS A 2 65.82 23.32 0.89
N SER A 3 65.00 23.46 -0.15
CA SER A 3 64.02 24.54 -0.31
C SER A 3 62.59 24.00 -0.21
N ILE A 4 61.66 24.90 0.13
CA ILE A 4 60.19 24.76 0.16
C ILE A 4 59.69 26.05 -0.57
N PRO A 5 58.51 26.15 -1.26
CA PRO A 5 57.27 25.45 -0.90
C PRO A 5 56.21 25.07 -1.98
N LYS A 6 55.23 24.28 -1.51
CA LYS A 6 53.76 24.27 -1.82
C LYS A 6 53.23 24.19 -3.28
N ASN A 7 52.93 22.94 -3.67
CA ASN A 7 51.62 22.41 -4.11
C ASN A 7 50.64 23.25 -4.97
N PRO A 8 50.33 22.81 -6.20
CA PRO A 8 49.06 23.07 -6.91
C PRO A 8 48.09 21.86 -6.86
N ALA A 9 46.79 22.14 -6.90
CA ALA A 9 45.74 21.12 -6.79
C ALA A 9 45.21 20.61 -8.16
N SER A 10 45.01 19.29 -8.22
CA SER A 10 43.98 18.51 -8.92
C SER A 10 43.39 18.95 -10.29
N SER A 11 43.61 18.09 -11.30
CA SER A 11 42.63 17.59 -12.31
C SER A 11 41.92 18.58 -13.26
N ARG A 12 41.62 18.24 -14.52
CA ARG A 12 41.32 16.90 -15.11
C ARG A 12 41.58 16.89 -16.63
N SER A 13 41.81 15.71 -17.20
CA SER A 13 42.26 15.48 -18.59
C SER A 13 41.19 15.73 -19.68
N ALA A 14 41.65 15.75 -20.94
CA ALA A 14 40.91 16.22 -22.12
C ALA A 14 40.26 15.11 -22.99
N ASN A 15 39.04 15.41 -23.50
CA ASN A 15 38.57 15.46 -24.90
C ASN A 15 38.67 14.25 -25.89
N VAL A 16 37.80 14.31 -26.94
CA VAL A 16 37.74 13.53 -28.22
C VAL A 16 36.91 12.21 -28.11
N LEU A 17 35.96 11.79 -28.98
CA LEU A 17 35.40 12.22 -30.31
C LEU A 17 33.88 11.82 -30.49
N LEU A 18 33.15 12.59 -31.32
CA LEU A 18 31.97 12.35 -32.21
C LEU A 18 30.67 11.53 -31.90
N GLU A 19 29.57 12.20 -32.28
CA GLU A 19 28.41 11.75 -33.09
C GLU A 19 27.04 11.44 -32.42
N CYS A 20 26.10 12.38 -32.58
CA CYS A 20 24.65 12.19 -32.45
C CYS A 20 23.92 13.06 -33.50
N ALA A 21 22.88 12.50 -34.13
CA ALA A 21 22.17 13.06 -35.27
C ALA A 21 21.32 14.32 -34.94
N PRO A 22 20.95 15.16 -35.94
CA PRO A 22 20.26 16.43 -35.69
C PRO A 22 18.81 16.25 -35.22
N LEU A 23 18.46 16.97 -34.15
CA LEU A 23 17.07 17.12 -33.68
C LEU A 23 16.33 18.14 -34.56
N ALA A 24 15.65 17.66 -35.60
CA ALA A 24 14.69 18.45 -36.34
C ALA A 24 13.35 18.54 -35.56
N GLU A 25 13.16 19.69 -34.93
CA GLU A 25 11.90 20.46 -34.94
C GLU A 25 10.63 19.79 -34.39
N ARG A 26 10.11 20.35 -33.28
CA ARG A 26 8.78 21.03 -33.25
C ARG A 26 8.63 21.79 -31.93
N GLY A 27 8.24 23.06 -32.04
CA GLY A 27 8.33 24.04 -30.95
C GLY A 27 7.39 23.77 -29.77
N ILE A 28 7.86 24.18 -28.59
CA ILE A 28 7.03 24.39 -27.40
C ILE A 28 6.85 25.91 -27.27
N GLU A 29 5.77 26.44 -27.85
CA GLU A 29 5.29 27.76 -27.45
C GLU A 29 4.36 27.62 -26.23
N SER A 30 4.69 28.42 -25.23
CA SER A 30 3.95 28.79 -24.03
C SER A 30 2.44 28.51 -24.03
N ILE A 31 1.98 27.82 -22.99
CA ILE A 31 0.58 27.92 -22.53
C ILE A 31 0.59 28.45 -21.10
N GLU A 32 0.38 29.76 -20.98
CA GLU A 32 -0.01 30.43 -19.73
C GLU A 32 -1.34 29.83 -19.24
N LEU A 33 -1.39 29.48 -17.95
CA LEU A 33 -2.56 28.89 -17.32
C LEU A 33 -3.57 29.98 -16.91
N PHE A 34 -4.58 30.33 -17.73
CA PHE A 34 -5.79 31.01 -17.22
C PHE A 34 -7.05 30.83 -18.09
N THR A 35 -7.82 29.79 -17.79
CA THR A 35 -9.31 29.80 -17.78
C THR A 35 -9.75 28.52 -17.07
N VAL A 36 -10.83 28.57 -16.28
CA VAL A 36 -11.45 27.39 -15.64
C VAL A 36 -12.68 26.94 -16.43
N PRO A 37 -12.61 25.85 -17.22
CA PRO A 37 -13.78 25.24 -17.83
C PRO A 37 -14.41 24.27 -16.81
N THR A 38 -15.74 24.33 -16.70
CA THR A 38 -16.56 23.51 -15.81
C THR A 38 -16.19 22.02 -15.82
N ALA A 39 -16.17 21.39 -14.64
CA ALA A 39 -15.85 19.97 -14.46
C ALA A 39 -16.86 19.04 -15.16
N LYS A 40 -16.62 18.72 -16.44
CA LYS A 40 -17.48 17.82 -17.22
C LYS A 40 -16.77 16.78 -18.09
N ASN A 41 -15.44 16.69 -18.03
CA ASN A 41 -14.72 15.56 -18.62
C ASN A 41 -13.39 15.27 -17.89
N ARG A 42 -13.45 14.50 -16.80
CA ARG A 42 -12.25 13.87 -16.22
C ARG A 42 -12.11 12.53 -16.94
N PRO A 43 -10.98 12.23 -17.62
CA PRO A 43 -10.78 10.92 -18.22
C PRO A 43 -11.04 9.83 -17.18
N ASN A 44 -11.87 8.85 -17.52
CA ASN A 44 -12.09 7.69 -16.66
C ASN A 44 -10.83 6.83 -16.73
N LEU A 45 -9.83 7.20 -15.91
CA LEU A 45 -8.71 6.35 -15.57
C LEU A 45 -9.30 5.00 -15.15
N PRO A 46 -8.94 3.88 -15.80
CA PRO A 46 -9.51 2.59 -15.46
C PRO A 46 -9.25 2.37 -13.97
N LYS A 47 -10.33 2.29 -13.19
CA LYS A 47 -10.22 2.02 -11.75
C LYS A 47 -9.44 0.72 -11.63
N LYS A 48 -8.22 0.79 -11.07
CA LYS A 48 -7.43 -0.40 -10.72
C LYS A 48 -8.39 -1.33 -9.98
N GLN A 49 -8.71 -2.47 -10.58
CA GLN A 49 -9.59 -3.44 -9.94
C GLN A 49 -8.76 -4.09 -8.86
N GLY A 50 -8.88 -3.51 -7.65
CA GLY A 50 -8.10 -3.92 -6.52
C GLY A 50 -8.49 -5.31 -6.07
N LYS A 51 -7.51 -6.04 -5.55
CA LYS A 51 -7.78 -7.34 -4.92
C LYS A 51 -8.25 -7.06 -3.50
N HIS A 52 -9.50 -7.40 -3.19
CA HIS A 52 -10.12 -7.10 -1.91
C HIS A 52 -10.33 -8.39 -1.10
N ILE A 53 -10.03 -8.38 0.19
CA ILE A 53 -10.33 -9.49 1.11
C ILE A 53 -11.12 -9.00 2.33
N ALA A 54 -12.07 -9.82 2.77
CA ALA A 54 -12.91 -9.57 3.93
C ALA A 54 -12.85 -10.77 4.88
N PHE A 55 -12.38 -10.54 6.10
CA PHE A 55 -12.38 -11.50 7.19
C PHE A 55 -13.64 -11.32 8.03
N ILE A 56 -14.39 -12.39 8.26
CA ILE A 56 -15.62 -12.37 9.07
C ILE A 56 -15.42 -13.30 10.25
N ASP A 57 -15.61 -12.80 11.46
CA ASP A 57 -15.68 -13.64 12.66
C ASP A 57 -17.02 -14.37 12.73
N SER A 58 -16.98 -15.70 12.78
CA SER A 58 -18.18 -16.56 12.80
C SER A 58 -19.04 -16.41 14.06
N ARG A 59 -18.59 -15.68 15.08
CA ARG A 59 -19.39 -15.32 16.27
C ARG A 59 -20.29 -14.12 16.02
N VAL A 60 -20.07 -13.35 14.95
CA VAL A 60 -20.96 -12.25 14.56
C VAL A 60 -22.31 -12.84 14.14
N GLU A 61 -23.38 -12.30 14.71
CA GLU A 61 -24.74 -12.74 14.39
C GLU A 61 -25.03 -12.55 12.90
N ASN A 62 -25.70 -13.55 12.30
CA ASN A 62 -26.04 -13.57 10.88
C ASN A 62 -24.85 -13.32 9.94
N TRP A 63 -23.64 -13.79 10.28
CA TRP A 63 -22.44 -13.66 9.44
C TRP A 63 -22.65 -14.13 8.00
N GLN A 64 -23.56 -15.08 7.74
CA GLN A 64 -23.92 -15.53 6.39
C GLN A 64 -24.58 -14.41 5.57
N GLN A 65 -25.44 -13.60 6.20
CA GLN A 65 -26.08 -12.44 5.55
C GLN A 65 -25.04 -11.36 5.27
N LEU A 66 -24.15 -11.08 6.23
CA LEU A 66 -23.03 -10.16 6.04
C LEU A 66 -22.12 -10.62 4.88
N ALA A 67 -21.80 -11.92 4.82
CA ALA A 67 -21.04 -12.51 3.73
C ALA A 67 -21.74 -12.37 2.36
N SER A 68 -23.07 -12.52 2.32
CA SER A 68 -23.86 -12.32 1.09
C SER A 68 -23.92 -10.86 0.62
N GLY A 69 -23.76 -9.90 1.53
CA GLY A 69 -23.70 -8.47 1.24
C GLY A 69 -22.31 -7.97 0.84
N ILE A 70 -21.28 -8.82 0.88
CA ILE A 70 -19.93 -8.45 0.44
C ILE A 70 -19.93 -8.16 -1.07
N LYS A 71 -19.25 -7.07 -1.44
CA LYS A 71 -19.16 -6.62 -2.83
C LYS A 71 -18.55 -7.71 -3.74
N PRO A 72 -19.16 -8.02 -4.89
CA PRO A 72 -18.59 -8.94 -5.88
C PRO A 72 -17.14 -8.60 -6.24
N GLY A 73 -16.29 -9.63 -6.34
CA GLY A 73 -14.84 -9.48 -6.52
C GLY A 73 -14.03 -9.34 -5.22
N THR A 74 -14.67 -9.41 -4.05
CA THR A 74 -13.99 -9.50 -2.74
C THR A 74 -13.92 -10.95 -2.31
N GLU A 75 -12.74 -11.43 -1.91
CA GLU A 75 -12.56 -12.74 -1.29
C GLU A 75 -13.09 -12.71 0.15
N ALA A 76 -14.00 -13.61 0.53
CA ALA A 76 -14.50 -13.72 1.90
C ALA A 76 -13.83 -14.89 2.64
N PHE A 77 -13.31 -14.63 3.85
CA PHE A 77 -12.69 -15.64 4.71
C PHE A 77 -13.37 -15.67 6.08
N LEU A 78 -13.88 -16.84 6.47
CA LEU A 78 -14.50 -17.03 7.78
C LEU A 78 -13.45 -17.41 8.82
N LEU A 79 -13.31 -16.60 9.88
CA LEU A 79 -12.42 -16.88 11.00
C LEU A 79 -13.03 -17.96 11.91
N ASN A 80 -12.21 -18.93 12.29
CA ASN A 80 -12.53 -19.91 13.32
C ASN A 80 -12.61 -19.18 14.68
N PRO A 81 -13.69 -19.40 15.47
CA PRO A 81 -13.97 -18.63 16.67
C PRO A 81 -13.16 -19.08 17.89
N THR A 82 -12.60 -20.30 17.87
CA THR A 82 -11.87 -20.91 18.99
C THR A 82 -10.35 -20.81 18.85
N THR A 83 -9.85 -20.21 17.77
CA THR A 83 -8.41 -20.04 17.52
C THR A 83 -8.06 -18.56 17.36
N ASP A 84 -6.76 -18.25 17.38
CA ASP A 84 -6.26 -16.88 17.23
C ASP A 84 -6.66 -16.28 15.86
N GLY A 85 -7.46 -15.21 15.89
CA GLY A 85 -7.90 -14.50 14.69
C GLY A 85 -6.78 -13.71 14.01
N ILE A 86 -5.86 -13.11 14.78
CA ILE A 86 -4.71 -12.35 14.24
C ILE A 86 -3.77 -13.30 13.51
N ALA A 87 -3.48 -14.48 14.08
CA ALA A 87 -2.67 -15.50 13.44
C ALA A 87 -3.31 -16.05 12.15
N GLN A 88 -4.63 -16.27 12.14
CA GLN A 88 -5.38 -16.68 10.95
C GLN A 88 -5.31 -15.65 9.81
N ILE A 89 -5.54 -14.37 10.13
CA ILE A 89 -5.45 -13.27 9.16
C ILE A 89 -4.03 -13.16 8.62
N THR A 90 -3.03 -13.10 9.50
CA THR A 90 -1.61 -13.01 9.13
C THR A 90 -1.17 -14.14 8.19
N LYS A 91 -1.56 -15.39 8.51
CA LYS A 91 -1.27 -16.56 7.67
C LYS A 91 -1.97 -16.46 6.30
N THR A 92 -3.23 -16.04 6.27
CA THR A 92 -4.00 -15.93 5.02
C THR A 92 -3.43 -14.84 4.11
N LEU A 93 -3.09 -13.68 4.66
CA LEU A 93 -2.46 -12.58 3.92
C LEU A 93 -1.08 -12.97 3.40
N ALA A 94 -0.23 -13.59 4.24
CA ALA A 94 1.11 -14.04 3.82
C ALA A 94 1.08 -15.10 2.71
N LEU A 95 0.06 -15.97 2.68
CA LEU A 95 -0.09 -17.01 1.64
C LEU A 95 -0.71 -16.50 0.32
N ARG A 96 -1.38 -15.36 0.33
CA ARG A 96 -2.17 -14.87 -0.83
C ARG A 96 -1.70 -13.54 -1.41
N GLY A 97 -1.18 -12.63 -0.57
CA GLY A 97 -0.54 -11.36 -0.92
C GLY A 97 -1.36 -10.38 -1.79
N GLY A 98 -0.81 -9.19 -1.98
CA GLY A 98 -1.23 -8.23 -3.00
C GLY A 98 -2.68 -7.78 -2.88
N PHE A 99 -3.17 -7.54 -1.67
CA PHE A 99 -4.53 -7.04 -1.43
C PHE A 99 -4.53 -5.52 -1.29
N ASP A 100 -5.31 -4.83 -2.12
CA ASP A 100 -5.51 -3.38 -2.05
C ASP A 100 -6.37 -2.94 -0.86
N SER A 101 -7.14 -3.86 -0.25
CA SER A 101 -7.85 -3.59 1.00
C SER A 101 -8.15 -4.85 1.80
N ILE A 102 -8.03 -4.74 3.11
CA ILE A 102 -8.45 -5.74 4.08
C ILE A 102 -9.66 -5.18 4.84
N GLN A 103 -10.77 -5.91 4.84
CA GLN A 103 -11.96 -5.63 5.66
C GLN A 103 -12.04 -6.67 6.77
N ILE A 104 -12.46 -6.25 7.97
CA ILE A 104 -12.59 -7.15 9.13
C ILE A 104 -13.95 -6.88 9.78
N VAL A 105 -14.77 -7.92 9.91
CA VAL A 105 -16.11 -7.90 10.50
C VAL A 105 -16.07 -8.79 11.74
N ALA A 106 -16.16 -8.19 12.91
CA ALA A 106 -16.03 -8.90 14.19
C ALA A 106 -16.77 -8.16 15.31
N HIS A 107 -16.95 -8.83 16.46
CA HIS A 107 -17.52 -8.20 17.65
C HIS A 107 -16.54 -7.21 18.28
N GLY A 108 -17.00 -5.97 18.47
CA GLY A 108 -16.29 -4.91 19.16
C GLY A 108 -17.00 -4.50 20.45
N GLU A 109 -16.22 -4.08 21.43
CA GLU A 109 -16.65 -3.49 22.70
C GLU A 109 -15.89 -2.17 22.91
N PRO A 110 -16.31 -1.27 23.81
CA PRO A 110 -15.57 -0.04 24.08
C PRO A 110 -14.09 -0.30 24.40
N GLY A 111 -13.20 0.25 23.57
CA GLY A 111 -11.74 0.07 23.71
C GLY A 111 -11.20 -1.32 23.33
N SER A 112 -11.98 -2.22 22.72
CA SER A 112 -11.50 -3.55 22.33
C SER A 112 -12.22 -4.19 21.14
N LEU A 113 -11.51 -5.05 20.40
CA LEU A 113 -12.01 -5.81 19.26
C LEU A 113 -11.69 -7.28 19.46
N GLN A 114 -12.69 -8.16 19.37
CA GLN A 114 -12.51 -9.59 19.61
C GLN A 114 -12.43 -10.34 18.27
N LEU A 115 -11.30 -10.97 17.97
CA LEU A 115 -10.99 -11.67 16.74
C LEU A 115 -10.66 -13.14 17.01
N GLY A 116 -11.63 -14.02 16.77
CA GLY A 116 -11.60 -15.41 17.23
C GLY A 116 -11.43 -15.45 18.75
N ALA A 117 -10.42 -16.19 19.22
CA ALA A 117 -10.07 -16.28 20.63
C ALA A 117 -9.36 -15.04 21.20
N VAL A 118 -8.82 -14.13 20.37
CA VAL A 118 -7.98 -13.00 20.81
C VAL A 118 -8.80 -11.73 21.01
N LYS A 119 -8.66 -11.10 22.18
CA LYS A 119 -9.15 -9.73 22.46
C LYS A 119 -8.05 -8.72 22.18
N LEU A 120 -8.19 -7.93 21.12
CA LEU A 120 -7.30 -6.82 20.77
C LEU A 120 -7.74 -5.57 21.56
N ASN A 121 -6.86 -5.03 22.40
CA ASN A 121 -7.08 -3.83 23.22
C ASN A 121 -5.75 -3.16 23.54
N SER A 122 -5.74 -2.06 24.29
CA SER A 122 -4.53 -1.32 24.65
C SER A 122 -3.44 -2.15 25.37
N ASN A 123 -3.80 -3.27 25.98
CA ASN A 123 -2.87 -4.17 26.68
C ASN A 123 -2.32 -5.29 25.79
N SER A 124 -3.04 -5.68 24.73
CA SER A 124 -2.65 -6.76 23.81
C SER A 124 -2.17 -6.29 22.44
N ILE A 125 -2.45 -5.03 22.06
CA ILE A 125 -2.05 -4.44 20.78
C ILE A 125 -0.54 -4.52 20.54
N GLU A 126 0.26 -4.30 21.58
CA GLU A 126 1.74 -4.40 21.51
C GLU A 126 2.21 -5.83 21.17
N ASN A 127 1.57 -6.84 21.76
CA ASN A 127 1.90 -8.25 21.50
C ASN A 127 1.58 -8.65 20.05
N CYS A 128 0.54 -8.05 19.45
CA CYS A 128 0.16 -8.26 18.06
C CYS A 128 0.82 -7.27 17.08
N SER A 129 1.58 -6.29 17.56
CA SER A 129 2.10 -5.15 16.77
C SER A 129 2.93 -5.62 15.57
N SER A 130 3.83 -6.60 15.77
CA SER A 130 4.64 -7.19 14.70
C SER A 130 3.80 -7.85 13.60
N GLN A 131 2.70 -8.53 13.96
CA GLN A 131 1.79 -9.15 12.99
C GLN A 131 1.01 -8.09 12.20
N LEU A 132 0.53 -7.04 12.87
CA LEU A 132 -0.19 -5.94 12.24
C LEU A 132 0.72 -5.10 11.32
N GLN A 133 1.99 -4.89 11.70
CA GLN A 133 3.01 -4.28 10.84
C GLN A 133 3.27 -5.12 9.58
N GLN A 134 3.24 -6.47 9.69
CA GLN A 134 3.34 -7.32 8.51
C GLN A 134 2.20 -7.06 7.52
N TRP A 135 0.97 -6.79 7.98
CA TRP A 135 -0.18 -6.54 7.10
C TRP A 135 -0.05 -5.26 6.26
N GLN A 136 0.80 -4.31 6.66
CA GLN A 136 1.08 -3.11 5.86
C GLN A 136 2.06 -3.33 4.69
N ASN A 137 2.77 -4.47 4.69
CA ASN A 137 3.89 -4.75 3.78
C ASN A 137 3.60 -5.91 2.81
N LEU A 138 2.32 -6.22 2.52
CA LEU A 138 1.83 -7.35 1.73
C LEU A 138 1.08 -6.95 0.45
#